data_AF-A0A0Q9DU89-F1
#
_entry.id   AF-A0A0Q9DU89-F1
#
_cell.length_a   1.000
_cell.length_b   1.000
_cell.length_c   1.000
_cell.angle_alpha   90.00
_cell.angle_beta   90.00
_cell.angle_gamma   90.00
#
_symmetry.space_group_name_H-M   'P 1'
#
loop_
_entity.id
_entity.type
_entity.pdbx_description
1 polymer ?
#
loop_
_entity_poly.entity_id
_entity_poly.type
_entity_poly.pdbx_seq_one_letter_code
_entity_poly.pdbx_strand_id
1 'polypeptide(L)'
;MNTAEIDTFTARLARFTDKGLTLDDAEALADKLVTRDRDNDNRRLCLECAHLQCVNSWRCSNWKQAAIGTRAADAGLAHGLVVMLQHCTGFKEQAR
;
A
#
# COMPACT_ATOMS: atom_id res chain seq x y z
N MET A 1 8.46 19.83 -3.65
CA MET A 1 7.43 19.00 -4.31
C MET A 1 6.72 19.88 -5.31
N ASN A 2 6.50 19.41 -6.54
CA ASN A 2 5.63 20.07 -7.50
C ASN A 2 4.15 19.74 -7.19
N THR A 3 3.23 20.37 -7.91
CA THR A 3 1.78 20.18 -7.71
C THR A 3 1.36 18.71 -7.84
N ALA A 4 1.92 17.98 -8.80
CA ALA A 4 1.58 16.57 -9.03
C ALA A 4 2.05 15.65 -7.88
N GLU A 5 3.23 15.91 -7.32
CA GLU A 5 3.74 15.22 -6.12
C GLU A 5 2.86 15.49 -4.91
N ILE A 6 2.39 16.74 -4.73
CA ILE A 6 1.47 17.11 -3.64
C ILE A 6 0.13 16.37 -3.77
N ASP A 7 -0.47 16.37 -4.96
CA ASP A 7 -1.73 15.67 -5.20
C ASP A 7 -1.62 14.17 -4.90
N THR A 8 -0.51 13.55 -5.32
CA THR A 8 -0.23 12.13 -5.07
C THR A 8 -0.02 11.86 -3.58
N PHE A 9 0.68 12.76 -2.89
CA PHE A 9 0.91 12.68 -1.46
C PHE A 9 -0.41 12.76 -0.68
N THR A 10 -1.27 13.73 -0.97
CA THR A 10 -2.57 13.87 -0.32
C THR A 10 -3.48 12.66 -0.58
N ALA A 11 -3.49 12.11 -1.80
CA ALA A 11 -4.24 10.90 -2.12
C ALA A 11 -3.74 9.67 -1.32
N ARG A 12 -2.42 9.54 -1.12
CA ARG A 12 -1.84 8.49 -0.28
C ARG A 12 -2.22 8.65 1.18
N LEU A 13 -2.18 9.87 1.73
CA LEU A 13 -2.58 10.13 3.11
C LEU A 13 -4.02 9.71 3.40
N ALA A 14 -4.96 10.18 2.57
CA ALA A 14 -6.37 9.83 2.71
C ALA A 14 -6.58 8.32 2.66
N ARG A 15 -5.84 7.63 1.79
CA ARG A 15 -5.92 6.18 1.66
C ARG A 15 -5.32 5.44 2.84
N PHE A 16 -4.14 5.82 3.30
CA PHE A 16 -3.45 5.11 4.39
C PHE A 16 -4.24 5.24 5.69
N THR A 17 -4.81 6.41 5.93
CA THR A 17 -5.71 6.65 7.07
C THR A 17 -7.03 5.89 6.94
N ASP A 18 -7.64 5.81 5.75
CA ASP A 18 -8.82 4.96 5.48
C ASP A 18 -8.52 3.46 5.72
N LYS A 19 -7.27 3.04 5.52
CA LYS A 19 -6.81 1.67 5.84
C LYS A 19 -6.34 1.49 7.28
N GLY A 20 -6.55 2.49 8.15
CA GLY A 20 -6.34 2.37 9.58
C GLY A 20 -4.92 2.68 10.06
N LEU A 21 -4.07 3.31 9.23
CA LEU A 21 -2.85 3.94 9.75
C LEU A 21 -3.18 5.23 10.50
N THR A 22 -2.35 5.56 11.48
CA THR A 22 -2.37 6.89 12.10
C THR A 22 -1.95 7.94 11.07
N LEU A 23 -2.31 9.20 11.33
CA LEU A 23 -1.92 10.30 10.44
C LEU A 23 -0.39 10.43 10.37
N ASP A 24 0.30 10.37 11.52
CA ASP A 24 1.77 10.44 11.59
C ASP A 24 2.45 9.32 10.80
N ASP A 25 1.99 8.07 10.95
CA ASP A 25 2.55 6.94 10.20
C ASP A 25 2.26 7.07 8.69
N ALA A 26 1.08 7.56 8.33
CA ALA A 26 0.69 7.80 6.95
C ALA A 26 1.56 8.88 6.30
N GLU A 27 1.84 9.98 7.01
CA GLU A 27 2.74 11.06 6.56
C GLU A 27 4.16 10.58 6.39
N ALA A 28 4.72 9.91 7.40
CA ALA A 28 6.07 9.37 7.34
C ALA A 28 6.24 8.36 6.20
N LEU A 29 5.19 7.58 5.90
CA LEU A 29 5.20 6.62 4.81
C LEU A 29 5.05 7.31 3.44
N ALA A 30 4.16 8.29 3.32
CA ALA A 30 3.95 9.04 2.08
C ALA A 30 5.20 9.83 1.67
N ASP A 31 5.96 10.39 2.63
CA ASP A 31 7.21 11.10 2.37
C ASP A 31 8.29 10.16 1.80
N LYS A 32 8.42 8.95 2.35
CA LYS A 32 9.29 7.91 1.79
C LYS A 32 8.92 7.56 0.34
N LEU A 33 7.62 7.54 0.03
CA LEU A 33 7.15 7.26 -1.33
C LEU A 33 7.43 8.41 -2.31
N VAL A 34 7.51 9.65 -1.86
CA VAL A 34 7.95 10.77 -2.71
C VAL A 34 9.39 10.53 -3.18
N THR A 35 10.28 10.12 -2.27
CA THR A 35 11.67 9.79 -2.64
C THR A 35 11.73 8.60 -3.59
N ARG A 36 10.98 7.52 -3.28
CA ARG A 36 10.85 6.34 -4.16
C ARG A 36 10.45 6.72 -5.59
N ASP A 37 9.44 7.57 -5.74
CA ASP A 37 8.91 7.94 -7.05
C ASP A 37 9.93 8.76 -7.85
N ARG A 38 10.75 9.58 -7.18
CA ARG A 38 11.87 10.32 -7.82
C ARG A 38 12.98 9.39 -8.28
N ASP A 39 13.28 8.36 -7.49
CA ASP A 39 14.29 7.35 -7.81
C ASP A 39 13.81 6.35 -8.87
N ASN A 40 12.58 6.50 -9.38
CA ASN A 40 11.91 5.60 -10.31
C ASN A 40 11.89 4.14 -9.82
N ASP A 41 11.81 3.97 -8.50
CA ASP A 41 11.73 2.66 -7.86
C ASP A 41 10.31 2.09 -8.02
N ASN A 42 10.26 0.90 -8.60
CA ASN A 42 9.04 0.20 -8.98
C ASN A 42 8.47 -0.69 -7.85
N ARG A 43 9.10 -0.74 -6.68
CA ARG A 43 8.53 -1.39 -5.49
C ARG A 43 7.25 -0.68 -5.06
N ARG A 44 6.31 -1.42 -4.48
CA ARG A 44 4.98 -0.95 -4.09
C ARG A 44 4.63 -1.41 -2.68
N LEU A 45 3.76 -0.68 -2.01
CA LEU A 45 3.18 -1.07 -0.74
C LEU A 45 1.88 -1.85 -0.94
N CYS A 46 1.53 -2.75 -0.01
CA CYS A 46 0.19 -3.37 -0.03
C CYS A 46 -0.91 -2.32 0.12
N LEU A 47 -0.65 -1.24 0.87
CA LEU A 47 -1.54 -0.10 1.02
C LEU A 47 -1.85 0.61 -0.31
N GLU A 48 -0.98 0.45 -1.31
CA GLU A 48 -1.18 1.02 -2.65
C GLU A 48 -2.01 0.09 -3.56
N CYS A 49 -2.33 -1.14 -3.14
CA CYS A 49 -3.03 -2.13 -3.96
C CYS A 49 -4.56 -2.08 -3.81
N ALA A 50 -5.30 -2.08 -4.93
CA ALA A 50 -6.77 -2.13 -4.94
C ALA A 50 -7.35 -3.39 -4.28
N HIS A 51 -6.55 -4.45 -4.17
CA HIS A 51 -6.95 -5.73 -3.60
C HIS A 51 -6.85 -5.79 -2.07
N LEU A 52 -6.29 -4.76 -1.42
CA LEU A 52 -6.17 -4.71 0.03
C LEU A 52 -7.54 -4.49 0.68
N GLN A 53 -7.94 -5.46 1.50
CA GLN A 53 -9.13 -5.40 2.33
C GLN A 53 -8.75 -5.02 3.75
N CYS A 54 -9.59 -4.24 4.43
CA CYS A 54 -9.37 -3.78 5.81
C CYS A 54 -10.61 -4.00 6.70
N VAL A 55 -11.39 -5.06 6.42
CA VAL A 55 -12.54 -5.43 7.27
C VAL A 55 -11.99 -6.18 8.49
N ASN A 56 -11.89 -5.48 9.63
CA ASN A 56 -11.34 -5.94 10.93
C ASN A 56 -9.83 -6.27 10.95
N SER A 57 -9.22 -6.61 9.82
CA SER A 57 -7.78 -6.87 9.67
C SER A 57 -7.36 -6.69 8.20
N TRP A 58 -6.07 -6.46 7.96
CA TRP A 58 -5.57 -6.37 6.58
C TRP A 58 -5.50 -7.74 5.92
N ARG A 59 -6.09 -7.84 4.72
CA ARG A 59 -6.09 -9.07 3.94
C ARG A 59 -5.91 -8.80 2.46
N CYS A 60 -5.16 -9.66 1.77
CA CYS A 60 -5.04 -9.60 0.31
C CYS A 60 -6.15 -10.41 -0.35
N SER A 61 -7.05 -9.76 -1.10
CA SER A 61 -8.07 -10.49 -1.89
C SER A 61 -7.48 -11.23 -3.10
N ASN A 62 -6.31 -10.80 -3.59
CA ASN A 62 -5.57 -11.43 -4.70
C ASN A 62 -4.39 -12.29 -4.21
N TRP A 63 -4.51 -12.88 -3.03
CA TRP A 63 -3.44 -13.61 -2.33
C TRP A 63 -2.77 -14.70 -3.18
N LYS A 64 -3.51 -15.36 -4.08
CA LYS A 64 -3.00 -16.43 -4.95
C LYS A 64 -1.98 -15.90 -5.97
N GLN A 65 -2.25 -14.77 -6.60
CA GLN A 65 -1.33 -14.15 -7.57
C GLN A 65 -0.23 -13.35 -6.87
N ALA A 66 -0.50 -12.85 -5.67
CA ALA A 66 0.46 -12.13 -4.85
C ALA A 66 1.39 -13.05 -4.03
N ALA A 67 1.22 -14.38 -4.14
CA ALA A 67 1.98 -15.39 -3.40
C ALA A 67 2.02 -15.19 -1.87
N ILE A 68 0.96 -14.59 -1.29
CA ILE A 68 0.89 -14.29 0.15
C ILE A 68 0.60 -15.54 0.98
N GLY A 69 -0.12 -16.51 0.42
CA GLY A 69 -0.50 -17.72 1.14
C GLY A 69 -1.04 -18.81 0.20
N THR A 70 -1.28 -20.00 0.77
CA THR A 70 -1.81 -21.15 0.01
C THR A 70 -3.33 -21.24 0.06
N ARG A 71 -3.96 -20.64 1.08
CA ARG A 71 -5.42 -20.58 1.26
C ARG A 71 -5.87 -19.16 1.56
N ALA A 72 -7.14 -18.87 1.29
CA ALA A 72 -7.73 -17.56 1.59
C ALA A 72 -7.70 -17.21 3.09
N ALA A 73 -7.75 -18.20 3.98
CA ALA A 73 -7.62 -18.01 5.42
C ALA A 73 -6.24 -17.45 5.82
N ASP A 74 -5.19 -17.84 5.08
CA ASP A 74 -3.81 -17.42 5.33
C ASP A 74 -3.47 -16.06 4.67
N ALA A 75 -4.44 -15.45 3.98
CA ALA A 75 -4.26 -14.18 3.29
C ALA A 75 -4.22 -12.94 4.21
N GLY A 76 -4.07 -13.15 5.52
CA GLY A 76 -3.88 -12.09 6.51
C GLY A 76 -2.51 -11.43 6.35
N LEU A 77 -2.48 -10.11 6.38
CA LEU A 77 -1.25 -9.34 6.25
C LEU A 77 -0.89 -8.71 7.60
N ALA A 78 0.32 -8.99 8.07
CA ALA A 78 0.88 -8.32 9.24
C ALA A 78 1.22 -6.86 8.91
N HIS A 79 1.17 -5.98 9.92
CA HIS A 79 1.48 -4.56 9.76
C HIS A 79 2.82 -4.32 9.05
N GLY A 80 3.88 -5.01 9.47
CA GLY A 80 5.21 -4.86 8.88
C GLY A 80 5.25 -5.17 7.37
N LEU A 81 4.43 -6.12 6.90
CA LEU A 81 4.32 -6.43 5.48
C LEU A 81 3.54 -5.32 4.74
N VAL A 82 2.47 -4.82 5.34
CA VAL A 82 1.60 -3.81 4.71
C VAL A 82 2.33 -2.49 4.43
N VAL A 83 3.27 -2.11 5.30
CA VAL A 83 4.07 -0.86 5.20
C VAL A 83 5.45 -1.03 4.55
N MET A 84 5.83 -2.26 4.18
CA MET A 84 7.12 -2.54 3.54
C MET A 84 7.03 -2.39 2.02
N LEU A 85 8.08 -1.84 1.40
CA LEU A 85 8.23 -1.77 -0.06
C LEU A 85 8.59 -3.14 -0.64
N GLN A 86 7.77 -3.64 -1.55
CA GLN A 86 7.91 -5.00 -2.10
C GLN A 86 7.63 -5.03 -3.60
N HIS A 87 8.08 -6.11 -4.25
CA HIS A 87 7.56 -6.50 -5.55
C HIS A 87 6.41 -7.49 -5.35
N CYS A 88 5.26 -7.19 -5.93
CA CYS A 88 4.09 -8.07 -5.88
C CYS A 88 3.57 -8.30 -7.30
N THR A 89 3.61 -9.55 -7.75
CA THR A 89 3.15 -9.97 -9.08
C THR A 89 1.63 -9.85 -9.26
N GLY A 90 0.87 -9.85 -8.16
CA GLY A 90 -0.58 -9.63 -8.15
C GLY A 90 -1.00 -8.19 -7.85
N PHE A 91 -0.07 -7.23 -7.90
CA PHE A 91 -0.35 -5.84 -7.60
C PHE A 91 -1.29 -5.24 -8.65
N LYS A 92 -2.29 -4.50 -8.18
CA LYS A 92 -3.16 -3.71 -9.02
C LYS A 92 -3.24 -2.30 -8.44
N GLU A 93 -2.85 -1.33 -9.25
CA GLU A 93 -3.02 0.07 -8.90
C GLU A 93 -4.52 0.36 -8.72
N GLN A 94 -4.84 1.11 -7.68
CA GLN A 94 -6.21 1.55 -7.47
C GLN A 94 -6.52 2.66 -8.45
N ALA A 95 -7.59 2.48 -9.24
CA ALA A 95 -8.09 3.55 -10.10
C ALA A 95 -8.38 4.78 -9.23
N ARG A 96 -7.75 5.90 -9.60
CA ARG A 96 -7.88 7.21 -8.95
C ARG A 96 -9.26 7.81 -9.19
#